data_AF-A0A9D9CGY6-F1
#
_entry.id   AF-A0A9D9CGY6-F1
#
_cell.length_a   1.000
_cell.length_b   1.000
_cell.length_c   1.000
_cell.angle_alpha   90.00
_cell.angle_beta   90.00
_cell.angle_gamma   90.00
#
_symmetry.space_group_name_H-M   'P 1'
#
loop_
_entity.id
_entity.type
_entity.pdbx_description
1 polymer ?
#
loop_
_entity_poly.entity_id
_entity_poly.type
_entity_poly.pdbx_seq_one_letter_code
_entity_poly.pdbx_strand_id
1 'polypeptide(L)'
;MNKTYHYKTGAITELGAKLAALLVRIEEADTAADELAREVGATEYYPATEADYGGIAGFVFPKNKLINKANWVGVQVGDSPDDMAYTPNVTTHTIAVSTDEAAQYEDKAIVGKTEYDFAQVSYLFSREEAAAMAGITLTTPPLDRLGQRYGLERKVVNMLSMGAPAHIVLKGFDSEVINACTHSQQEDKAITDAMASTKFRTVMTVKGSDRAVQVFLRMLALPVVPQGTLNSLIGIEDSQFRAGIMNVDDTIYIISPQPSADLSLTAIDEAEWQAANESRKAKNVKPTADC
;
A
#
# COMPACT_ATOMS: atom_id res chain seq x y z
N MET A 1 9.10 -1.40 -32.80
CA MET A 1 9.47 -2.60 -32.02
C MET A 1 10.40 -2.14 -30.91
N ASN A 2 9.99 -2.29 -29.64
CA ASN A 2 10.90 -2.06 -28.53
C ASN A 2 11.95 -3.18 -28.55
N LYS A 3 13.23 -2.81 -28.50
CA LYS A 3 14.34 -3.76 -28.53
C LYS A 3 14.38 -4.51 -27.19
N THR A 4 14.46 -5.83 -27.24
CA THR A 4 14.60 -6.68 -26.05
C THR A 4 16.05 -7.12 -25.89
N TYR A 5 16.52 -7.20 -24.65
CA TYR A 5 17.87 -7.57 -24.27
C TYR A 5 17.84 -8.88 -23.48
N HIS A 6 18.76 -9.79 -23.78
CA HIS A 6 18.85 -11.09 -23.12
C HIS A 6 20.20 -11.24 -22.45
N TYR A 7 20.19 -11.75 -21.23
CA TYR A 7 21.37 -11.95 -20.41
C TYR A 7 21.35 -13.32 -19.74
N LYS A 8 22.54 -13.80 -19.37
CA LYS A 8 22.71 -14.92 -18.45
C LYS A 8 23.78 -14.66 -17.40
N THR A 9 23.68 -15.35 -16.28
CA THR A 9 24.74 -15.47 -15.28
C THR A 9 24.66 -16.84 -14.59
N GLY A 10 25.79 -17.35 -14.12
CA GLY A 10 25.81 -18.58 -13.34
C GLY A 10 25.28 -18.33 -11.92
N ALA A 11 24.48 -19.25 -11.39
CA ALA A 11 23.89 -19.15 -10.05
C ALA A 11 24.95 -19.10 -8.92
N ILE A 12 26.16 -19.60 -9.19
CA ILE A 12 27.29 -19.58 -8.25
C ILE A 12 27.96 -18.21 -8.11
N THR A 13 27.67 -17.26 -9.01
CA THR A 13 28.21 -15.88 -8.92
C THR A 13 27.50 -15.11 -7.80
N GLU A 14 28.10 -14.02 -7.30
CA GLU A 14 27.45 -13.21 -6.27
C GLU A 14 26.09 -12.67 -6.72
N LEU A 15 26.02 -12.13 -7.94
CA LEU A 15 24.77 -11.68 -8.54
C LEU A 15 23.82 -12.86 -8.78
N GLY A 16 24.34 -13.97 -9.34
CA GLY A 16 23.55 -15.18 -9.59
C GLY A 16 22.89 -15.75 -8.35
N ALA A 17 23.58 -15.75 -7.21
CA ALA A 17 23.01 -16.21 -5.94
C ALA A 17 21.89 -15.28 -5.44
N LYS A 18 22.04 -13.96 -5.58
CA LYS A 18 20.99 -12.98 -5.25
C LYS A 18 19.76 -13.16 -6.15
N LEU A 19 19.98 -13.37 -7.45
CA LEU A 19 18.92 -13.60 -8.43
C LEU A 19 18.22 -14.95 -8.24
N ALA A 20 18.96 -15.99 -7.87
CA ALA A 20 18.38 -17.29 -7.51
C ALA A 20 17.50 -17.19 -6.25
N ALA A 21 17.95 -16.46 -5.23
CA ALA A 21 17.13 -16.20 -4.05
C ALA A 21 15.88 -15.36 -4.37
N LEU A 22 15.99 -14.39 -5.29
CA LEU A 22 14.84 -13.63 -5.77
C LEU A 22 13.84 -14.53 -6.52
N LEU A 23 14.31 -15.44 -7.36
CA LEU A 23 13.46 -16.40 -8.07
C LEU A 23 12.61 -17.25 -7.14
N VAL A 24 13.19 -17.77 -6.05
CA VAL A 24 12.43 -18.52 -5.04
C VAL A 24 11.29 -17.66 -4.48
N ARG A 25 11.57 -16.39 -4.14
CA ARG A 25 10.55 -15.45 -3.65
C ARG A 25 9.48 -15.14 -4.69
N ILE A 26 9.87 -15.04 -5.96
CA ILE A 26 8.95 -14.85 -7.09
C ILE A 26 8.00 -16.05 -7.17
N GLU A 27 8.54 -17.27 -7.16
CA GLU A 27 7.76 -18.51 -7.28
C GLU A 27 6.79 -18.67 -6.10
N GLU A 28 7.23 -18.37 -4.88
CA GLU A 28 6.38 -18.34 -3.69
C GLU A 28 5.24 -17.30 -3.83
N ALA A 29 5.57 -16.11 -4.31
CA ALA A 29 4.61 -15.00 -4.49
C ALA A 29 3.54 -15.32 -5.54
N ASP A 30 3.96 -15.81 -6.71
CA ASP A 30 3.06 -16.18 -7.80
C ASP A 30 2.21 -17.41 -7.43
N THR A 31 2.79 -18.41 -6.74
CA THR A 31 2.04 -19.58 -6.27
C THR A 31 0.91 -19.19 -5.31
N ALA A 32 1.18 -18.32 -4.34
CA ALA A 32 0.16 -17.86 -3.40
C ALA A 32 -0.96 -17.05 -4.09
N ALA A 33 -0.61 -16.22 -5.08
CA ALA A 33 -1.58 -15.48 -5.87
C ALA A 33 -2.46 -16.42 -6.73
N ASP A 34 -1.85 -17.40 -7.40
CA ASP A 34 -2.54 -18.42 -8.19
C ASP A 34 -3.50 -19.26 -7.34
N GLU A 35 -3.09 -19.66 -6.14
CA GLU A 35 -3.93 -20.39 -5.19
C GLU A 35 -5.16 -19.58 -4.78
N LEU A 36 -4.98 -18.30 -4.44
CA LEU A 36 -6.09 -17.43 -4.09
C LEU A 36 -7.04 -17.21 -5.27
N ALA A 37 -6.51 -16.98 -6.48
CA ALA A 37 -7.29 -16.83 -7.70
C ALA A 37 -8.14 -18.08 -7.98
N ARG A 38 -7.54 -19.27 -7.85
CA ARG A 38 -8.24 -20.55 -8.01
C ARG A 38 -9.34 -20.74 -6.97
N GLU A 39 -9.08 -20.41 -5.71
CA GLU A 39 -10.05 -20.55 -4.62
C GLU A 39 -11.29 -19.68 -4.82
N VAL A 40 -11.13 -18.44 -5.31
CA VAL A 40 -12.26 -17.56 -5.62
C VAL A 40 -12.95 -17.94 -6.94
N GLY A 41 -12.39 -18.91 -7.67
CA GLY A 41 -12.88 -19.42 -8.95
C GLY A 41 -12.68 -18.43 -10.09
N ALA A 42 -11.58 -17.67 -10.04
CA ALA A 42 -11.09 -16.85 -11.14
C ALA A 42 -10.34 -17.73 -12.16
N THR A 43 -10.35 -17.31 -13.42
CA THR A 43 -9.53 -17.93 -14.48
C THR A 43 -8.13 -17.32 -14.51
N GLU A 44 -8.05 -16.02 -14.24
CA GLU A 44 -6.82 -15.24 -14.28
C GLU A 44 -6.92 -14.09 -13.27
N TYR A 45 -5.84 -13.34 -13.09
CA TYR A 45 -5.82 -12.12 -12.27
C TYR A 45 -4.93 -11.06 -12.89
N TYR A 46 -5.26 -9.80 -12.59
CA TYR A 46 -4.40 -8.65 -12.90
C TYR A 46 -3.46 -8.39 -11.72
N PRO A 47 -2.14 -8.26 -11.97
CA PRO A 47 -1.17 -8.00 -10.90
C PRO A 47 -1.36 -6.61 -10.29
N ALA A 48 -0.95 -6.45 -9.04
CA ALA A 48 -0.90 -5.14 -8.40
C ALA A 48 0.17 -4.26 -9.06
N THR A 49 -0.13 -2.98 -9.32
CA THR A 49 0.78 -2.06 -10.02
C THR A 49 2.06 -1.76 -9.24
N GLU A 50 2.03 -1.94 -7.92
CA GLU A 50 3.17 -1.70 -7.02
C GLU A 50 4.06 -2.96 -6.82
N ALA A 51 3.76 -4.07 -7.51
CA ALA A 51 4.49 -5.31 -7.43
C ALA A 51 5.01 -5.75 -8.80
N ASP A 52 6.25 -6.23 -8.85
CA ASP A 52 6.77 -6.93 -10.03
C ASP A 52 6.13 -8.32 -10.16
N TYR A 53 6.07 -9.08 -9.06
CA TYR A 53 5.56 -10.46 -8.99
C TYR A 53 4.68 -10.66 -7.76
N GLY A 54 3.73 -11.61 -7.84
CA GLY A 54 2.66 -11.76 -6.85
C GLY A 54 1.73 -10.55 -6.77
N GLY A 55 0.87 -10.55 -5.75
CA GLY A 55 -0.13 -9.50 -5.51
C GLY A 55 -1.24 -9.47 -6.56
N ILE A 56 -2.44 -9.03 -6.17
CA ILE A 56 -3.61 -9.04 -7.04
C ILE A 56 -4.31 -7.69 -6.96
N ALA A 57 -4.51 -7.05 -8.12
CA ALA A 57 -5.36 -5.85 -8.26
C ALA A 57 -6.82 -6.22 -8.55
N GLY A 58 -7.05 -7.32 -9.26
CA GLY A 58 -8.39 -7.80 -9.59
C GLY A 58 -8.38 -9.19 -10.21
N PHE A 59 -9.51 -9.87 -10.16
CA PHE A 59 -9.71 -11.21 -10.68
C PHE A 59 -10.47 -11.19 -12.00
N VAL A 60 -10.12 -12.08 -12.91
CA VAL A 60 -10.88 -12.33 -14.13
C VAL A 60 -11.70 -13.60 -13.92
N PHE A 61 -12.99 -13.52 -14.19
CA PHE A 61 -13.90 -14.65 -14.04
C PHE A 61 -14.35 -15.21 -15.40
N PRO A 62 -14.74 -16.49 -15.48
CA PRO A 62 -15.34 -17.05 -16.68
C PRO A 62 -16.54 -16.22 -17.18
N LYS A 63 -16.63 -15.97 -18.49
CA LYS A 63 -17.71 -15.15 -19.10
C LYS A 63 -19.14 -15.64 -18.79
N ASN A 64 -19.30 -16.93 -18.48
CA ASN A 64 -20.60 -17.54 -18.13
C ASN A 64 -20.94 -17.47 -16.63
N LYS A 65 -20.06 -16.94 -15.78
CA LYS A 65 -20.27 -16.86 -14.34
C LYS A 65 -21.08 -15.61 -14.00
N LEU A 66 -22.24 -15.79 -13.34
CA LEU A 66 -22.97 -14.68 -12.74
C LEU A 66 -22.19 -14.15 -11.53
N ILE A 67 -21.76 -12.88 -11.58
CA ILE A 67 -20.98 -12.25 -10.52
C ILE A 67 -21.92 -11.59 -9.50
N ASN A 68 -21.78 -11.98 -8.23
CA ASN A 68 -22.52 -11.37 -7.12
C ASN A 68 -21.96 -9.98 -6.81
N LYS A 69 -22.75 -8.93 -7.09
CA LYS A 69 -22.38 -7.52 -6.85
C LYS A 69 -22.19 -7.15 -5.38
N ALA A 70 -22.72 -7.94 -4.44
CA ALA A 70 -22.44 -7.76 -3.02
C ALA A 70 -21.00 -8.15 -2.66
N ASN A 71 -20.34 -8.96 -3.49
CA ASN A 71 -18.99 -9.44 -3.25
C ASN A 71 -17.95 -8.74 -4.14
N TRP A 72 -18.35 -8.28 -5.33
CA TRP A 72 -17.43 -7.86 -6.38
C TRP A 72 -17.88 -6.56 -7.05
N VAL A 73 -16.92 -5.71 -7.39
CA VAL A 73 -17.09 -4.55 -8.26
C VAL A 73 -16.20 -4.71 -9.49
N GLY A 74 -16.77 -4.47 -10.67
CA GLY A 74 -16.05 -4.59 -11.94
C GLY A 74 -15.22 -3.34 -12.23
N VAL A 75 -14.01 -3.56 -12.74
CA VAL A 75 -13.05 -2.54 -13.17
C VAL A 75 -12.62 -2.88 -14.60
N GLN A 76 -12.71 -1.91 -15.50
CA GLN A 76 -12.23 -2.08 -16.86
C GLN A 76 -10.69 -2.01 -16.86
N VAL A 77 -10.07 -3.00 -17.48
CA VAL A 77 -8.61 -3.26 -17.39
C VAL A 77 -7.95 -3.36 -18.77
N GLY A 78 -8.74 -3.23 -19.84
CA GLY A 78 -8.26 -3.18 -21.21
C GLY A 78 -9.08 -2.22 -22.07
N ASP A 79 -8.68 -2.11 -23.34
CA ASP A 79 -9.33 -1.24 -24.31
C ASP A 79 -10.68 -1.81 -24.78
N SER A 80 -10.90 -3.12 -24.60
CA SER A 80 -12.18 -3.76 -24.88
C SER A 80 -13.16 -3.56 -23.72
N PRO A 81 -14.46 -3.29 -24.00
CA PRO A 81 -15.50 -3.27 -22.97
C PRO A 81 -15.68 -4.61 -22.24
N ASP A 82 -15.22 -5.70 -22.85
CA ASP A 82 -15.32 -7.05 -22.29
C ASP A 82 -14.13 -7.42 -21.38
N ASP A 83 -13.08 -6.59 -21.34
CA ASP A 83 -11.89 -6.80 -20.51
C ASP A 83 -12.14 -6.23 -19.12
N MET A 84 -12.87 -7.00 -18.32
CA MET A 84 -13.26 -6.66 -16.96
C MET A 84 -12.54 -7.53 -15.95
N ALA A 85 -11.82 -6.88 -15.04
CA ALA A 85 -11.38 -7.48 -13.78
C ALA A 85 -12.39 -7.14 -12.68
N TYR A 86 -12.39 -7.93 -11.62
CA TYR A 86 -13.29 -7.76 -10.50
C TYR A 86 -12.48 -7.71 -9.22
N THR A 87 -12.66 -6.64 -8.45
CA THR A 87 -12.06 -6.49 -7.13
C THR A 87 -13.14 -6.66 -6.05
N PRO A 88 -12.80 -7.09 -4.83
CA PRO A 88 -13.79 -7.19 -3.75
C PRO A 88 -14.54 -5.88 -3.55
N ASN A 89 -15.87 -5.94 -3.46
CA ASN A 89 -16.71 -4.78 -3.19
C ASN A 89 -16.61 -4.41 -1.71
N VAL A 90 -15.58 -3.65 -1.38
CA VAL A 90 -15.32 -3.14 -0.04
C VAL A 90 -15.11 -1.63 -0.06
N THR A 91 -15.48 -0.98 1.02
CA THR A 91 -15.14 0.42 1.32
C THR A 91 -14.10 0.43 2.43
N THR A 92 -13.00 1.14 2.22
CA THR A 92 -11.94 1.30 3.22
C THR A 92 -12.03 2.68 3.87
N HIS A 93 -11.81 2.73 5.18
CA HIS A 93 -11.67 3.98 5.92
C HIS A 93 -10.47 3.88 6.86
N THR A 94 -9.52 4.80 6.71
CA THR A 94 -8.36 4.90 7.58
C THR A 94 -8.68 5.82 8.74
N ILE A 95 -8.55 5.31 9.95
CA ILE A 95 -8.61 6.07 11.20
C ILE A 95 -7.25 6.02 11.89
N ALA A 96 -6.95 6.98 12.74
CA ALA A 96 -5.82 6.88 13.67
C ALA A 96 -6.37 6.50 15.05
N VAL A 97 -5.74 5.51 15.69
CA VAL A 97 -6.07 5.08 17.05
C VAL A 97 -4.78 4.97 17.86
N SER A 98 -4.86 4.95 19.19
CA SER A 98 -3.68 4.71 20.01
C SER A 98 -3.10 3.32 19.71
N THR A 99 -1.79 3.14 19.89
CA THR A 99 -1.15 1.83 19.70
C THR A 99 -1.80 0.74 20.57
N ASP A 100 -2.21 1.09 21.80
CA ASP A 100 -2.88 0.16 22.72
C ASP A 100 -4.26 -0.26 22.21
N GLU A 101 -5.01 0.66 21.59
CA GLU A 101 -6.32 0.36 21.01
C GLU A 101 -6.21 -0.41 19.69
N ALA A 102 -5.13 -0.19 18.93
CA ALA A 102 -4.90 -0.83 17.64
C ALA A 102 -4.92 -2.38 17.72
N ALA A 103 -4.50 -2.95 18.85
CA ALA A 103 -4.53 -4.39 19.11
C ALA A 103 -5.94 -5.00 19.01
N GLN A 104 -6.99 -4.21 19.29
CA GLN A 104 -8.39 -4.67 19.22
C GLN A 104 -8.87 -4.87 17.77
N TYR A 105 -8.12 -4.36 16.79
CA TYR A 105 -8.48 -4.33 15.39
C TYR A 105 -7.67 -5.33 14.54
N GLU A 106 -6.67 -6.01 15.09
CA GLU A 106 -5.74 -6.87 14.33
C GLU A 106 -6.45 -7.97 13.53
N ASP A 107 -7.57 -8.51 14.04
CA ASP A 107 -8.35 -9.56 13.35
C ASP A 107 -9.34 -9.03 12.30
N LYS A 108 -9.58 -7.71 12.26
CA LYS A 108 -10.72 -7.11 11.52
C LYS A 108 -10.34 -5.97 10.59
N ALA A 109 -9.11 -5.47 10.70
CA ALA A 109 -8.63 -4.32 9.97
C ALA A 109 -7.14 -4.48 9.69
N ILE A 110 -6.63 -3.64 8.80
CA ILE A 110 -5.20 -3.58 8.55
C ILE A 110 -4.61 -2.49 9.43
N VAL A 111 -3.78 -2.92 10.38
CA VAL A 111 -3.07 -2.03 11.30
C VAL A 111 -1.71 -1.68 10.70
N GLY A 112 -1.48 -0.39 10.46
CA GLY A 112 -0.20 0.13 10.03
C GLY A 112 0.88 -0.16 11.07
N LYS A 113 2.06 -0.59 10.61
CA LYS A 113 3.21 -0.91 11.49
C LYS A 113 3.93 0.33 12.01
N THR A 114 3.79 1.46 11.32
CA THR A 114 4.42 2.72 11.69
C THR A 114 3.68 3.35 12.85
N GLU A 115 4.45 3.75 13.86
CA GLU A 115 3.95 4.54 14.98
C GLU A 115 4.15 6.03 14.71
N TYR A 116 3.15 6.82 15.07
CA TYR A 116 3.13 8.26 14.90
C TYR A 116 2.94 8.94 16.25
N ASP A 117 3.55 10.11 16.40
CA ASP A 117 3.28 11.02 17.50
C ASP A 117 1.98 11.78 17.25
N PHE A 118 1.33 12.23 18.32
CA PHE A 118 0.08 13.00 18.21
C PHE A 118 0.20 14.19 17.25
N ALA A 119 1.33 14.91 17.27
CA ALA A 119 1.55 16.05 16.37
C ALA A 119 1.50 15.67 14.87
N GLN A 120 1.84 14.43 14.53
CA GLN A 120 1.83 13.94 13.15
C GLN A 120 0.45 13.47 12.69
N VAL A 121 -0.47 13.16 13.62
CA VAL A 121 -1.81 12.64 13.31
C VAL A 121 -2.94 13.51 13.85
N SER A 122 -2.64 14.62 14.53
CA SER A 122 -3.63 15.48 15.19
C SER A 122 -4.71 15.98 14.24
N TYR A 123 -4.36 16.21 12.97
CA TYR A 123 -5.31 16.63 11.93
C TYR A 123 -6.38 15.58 11.58
N LEU A 124 -6.19 14.32 12.00
CA LEU A 124 -7.16 13.23 11.81
C LEU A 124 -8.22 13.20 12.92
N PHE A 125 -8.05 13.99 13.98
CA PHE A 125 -8.98 14.04 15.10
C PHE A 125 -9.67 15.40 15.14
N SER A 126 -10.97 15.39 15.45
CA SER A 126 -11.61 16.59 15.96
C SER A 126 -11.03 16.96 17.33
N ARG A 127 -11.17 18.24 17.71
CA ARG A 127 -10.76 18.71 19.03
C ARG A 127 -11.48 17.97 20.15
N GLU A 128 -12.76 17.69 19.95
CA GLU A 128 -13.60 16.96 20.89
C GLU A 128 -13.13 15.50 21.07
N GLU A 129 -12.78 14.80 19.99
CA GLU A 129 -12.20 13.44 20.07
C GLU A 129 -10.85 13.44 20.79
N ALA A 130 -9.95 14.36 20.42
CA ALA A 130 -8.64 14.48 21.06
C ALA A 130 -8.75 14.80 22.56
N ALA A 131 -9.71 15.66 22.95
CA ALA A 131 -9.96 15.97 24.35
C ALA A 131 -10.50 14.76 25.14
N ALA A 132 -11.43 13.99 24.55
CA ALA A 132 -11.94 12.77 25.15
C ALA A 132 -10.82 11.74 25.38
N MET A 133 -9.93 11.56 24.39
CA MET A 133 -8.75 10.69 24.50
C MET A 133 -7.77 11.18 25.57
N ALA A 134 -7.55 12.48 25.67
CA ALA A 134 -6.67 13.09 26.67
C ALA A 134 -7.29 13.14 28.08
N GLY A 135 -8.56 12.75 28.26
CA GLY A 135 -9.28 12.88 29.53
C GLY A 135 -9.53 14.34 29.94
N ILE A 136 -9.59 15.27 28.99
CA ILE A 136 -9.76 16.70 29.22
C ILE A 136 -11.20 17.11 28.95
N THR A 137 -11.80 17.83 29.91
CA THR A 137 -13.13 18.44 29.71
C THR A 137 -12.96 19.80 29.04
N LEU A 138 -13.50 19.95 27.83
CA LEU A 138 -13.52 21.23 27.13
C LEU A 138 -14.57 22.15 27.74
N THR A 139 -14.17 23.38 28.04
CA THR A 139 -15.05 24.45 28.54
C THR A 139 -15.21 25.58 27.54
N THR A 140 -14.37 25.62 26.50
CA THR A 140 -14.44 26.63 25.44
C THR A 140 -14.65 26.00 24.06
N PRO A 141 -15.26 26.72 23.10
CA PRO A 141 -15.23 26.34 21.69
C PRO A 141 -13.80 26.42 21.09
N PRO A 142 -13.50 25.68 20.01
CA PRO A 142 -12.24 25.82 19.28
C PRO A 142 -12.03 27.25 18.74
N LEU A 143 -10.77 27.65 18.56
CA LEU A 143 -10.37 28.98 18.08
C LEU A 143 -11.07 29.40 16.78
N ASP A 144 -11.32 28.48 15.85
CA ASP A 144 -12.05 28.79 14.61
C ASP A 144 -13.49 29.22 14.87
N ARG A 145 -14.19 28.53 15.79
CA ARG A 145 -15.57 28.89 16.17
C ARG A 145 -15.59 30.19 16.97
N LEU A 146 -14.60 30.41 17.83
CA LEU A 146 -14.43 31.69 18.53
C LEU A 146 -14.18 32.84 17.55
N GLY A 147 -13.34 32.61 16.55
CA GLY A 147 -13.06 33.57 15.49
C GLY A 147 -14.30 33.98 14.72
N GLN A 148 -15.14 33.01 14.34
CA GLN A 148 -16.44 33.29 13.71
C GLN A 148 -17.39 34.06 14.65
N ARG A 149 -17.48 33.63 15.92
CA ARG A 149 -18.37 34.24 16.91
C ARG A 149 -18.04 35.70 17.19
N TYR A 150 -16.75 36.03 17.28
CA TYR A 150 -16.28 37.37 17.63
C TYR A 150 -15.82 38.19 16.43
N GLY A 151 -16.02 37.70 15.20
CA GLY A 151 -15.65 38.41 13.97
C GLY A 151 -14.14 38.63 13.82
N LEU A 152 -13.32 37.71 14.32
CA LEU A 152 -11.87 37.81 14.21
C LEU A 152 -11.42 37.54 12.78
N GLU A 153 -10.46 38.34 12.30
CA GLU A 153 -9.85 38.10 11.00
C GLU A 153 -9.14 36.73 10.96
N ARG A 154 -9.19 36.06 9.81
CA ARG A 154 -8.54 34.75 9.63
C ARG A 154 -7.05 34.76 9.99
N LYS A 155 -6.35 35.87 9.72
CA LYS A 155 -4.94 36.04 10.09
C LYS A 155 -4.74 36.00 11.60
N VAL A 156 -5.66 36.59 12.38
CA VAL A 156 -5.63 36.58 13.84
C VAL A 156 -5.85 35.17 14.37
N VAL A 157 -6.86 34.46 13.86
CA VAL A 157 -7.15 33.07 14.26
C VAL A 157 -5.96 32.15 13.96
N ASN A 158 -5.30 32.32 12.81
CA ASN A 158 -4.09 31.57 12.47
C ASN A 158 -2.94 31.85 13.45
N MET A 159 -2.69 33.12 13.80
CA MET A 159 -1.65 33.47 14.77
C MET A 159 -1.92 32.83 16.14
N LEU A 160 -3.16 32.85 16.61
CA LEU A 160 -3.56 32.20 17.86
C LEU A 160 -3.36 30.67 17.79
N SER A 161 -3.73 30.05 16.67
CA SER A 161 -3.56 28.60 16.46
C SER A 161 -2.10 28.17 16.41
N MET A 162 -1.20 29.08 16.00
CA MET A 162 0.26 28.88 16.06
C MET A 162 0.86 29.13 17.45
N GLY A 163 0.04 29.42 18.46
CA GLY A 163 0.49 29.63 19.84
C GLY A 163 0.86 31.07 20.19
N ALA A 164 0.56 32.06 19.34
CA ALA A 164 0.78 33.46 19.70
C ALA A 164 -0.12 33.85 20.90
N PRO A 165 0.40 34.49 21.96
CA PRO A 165 -0.40 34.80 23.14
C PRO A 165 -1.59 35.70 22.83
N ALA A 166 -2.80 35.31 23.22
CA ALA A 166 -4.02 36.04 22.89
C ALA A 166 -4.01 37.51 23.32
N HIS A 167 -3.45 37.84 24.49
CA HIS A 167 -3.34 39.22 24.99
C HIS A 167 -2.45 40.12 24.12
N ILE A 168 -1.57 39.55 23.28
CA ILE A 168 -0.72 40.29 22.34
C ILE A 168 -1.47 40.47 21.02
N VAL A 169 -2.07 39.40 20.49
CA VAL A 169 -2.70 39.39 19.17
C VAL A 169 -4.03 40.15 19.17
N LEU A 170 -4.79 40.05 20.25
CA LEU A 170 -6.12 40.65 20.41
C LEU A 170 -6.06 41.98 21.19
N LYS A 171 -4.96 42.73 21.04
CA LYS A 171 -4.80 44.03 21.71
C LYS A 171 -5.92 44.98 21.30
N GLY A 172 -6.69 45.46 22.28
CA GLY A 172 -7.82 46.36 22.08
C GLY A 172 -9.18 45.66 21.94
N PHE A 173 -9.22 44.33 21.99
CA PHE A 173 -10.47 43.58 22.17
C PHE A 173 -10.88 43.52 23.64
N ASP A 174 -12.16 43.21 23.88
CA ASP A 174 -12.69 43.01 25.22
C ASP A 174 -12.02 41.85 25.96
N SER A 175 -11.91 41.98 27.28
CA SER A 175 -11.29 40.98 28.15
C SER A 175 -11.97 39.62 28.05
N GLU A 176 -13.28 39.57 27.79
CA GLU A 176 -14.02 38.33 27.56
C GLU A 176 -13.45 37.54 26.37
N VAL A 177 -13.20 38.22 25.24
CA VAL A 177 -12.67 37.60 24.01
C VAL A 177 -11.26 37.09 24.24
N ILE A 178 -10.42 37.90 24.89
CA ILE A 178 -9.05 37.54 25.25
C ILE A 178 -9.04 36.31 26.16
N ASN A 179 -9.89 36.27 27.19
CA ASN A 179 -9.98 35.16 28.13
C ASN A 179 -10.48 33.88 27.44
N ALA A 180 -11.51 33.97 26.60
CA ALA A 180 -12.04 32.83 25.86
C ALA A 180 -10.98 32.22 24.93
N CYS A 181 -10.23 33.04 24.20
CA CYS A 181 -9.16 32.56 23.31
C CYS A 181 -7.97 32.01 24.10
N THR A 182 -7.61 32.64 25.23
CA THR A 182 -6.55 32.14 26.13
C THR A 182 -6.91 30.77 26.70
N HIS A 183 -8.14 30.58 27.19
CA HIS A 183 -8.59 29.29 27.69
C HIS A 183 -8.62 28.23 26.59
N SER A 184 -9.10 28.56 25.39
CA SER A 184 -9.04 27.61 24.26
C SER A 184 -7.61 27.19 23.94
N GLN A 185 -6.66 28.12 23.90
CA GLN A 185 -5.24 27.81 23.68
C GLN A 185 -4.65 26.94 24.81
N GLN A 186 -5.04 27.19 26.06
CA GLN A 186 -4.60 26.39 27.20
C GLN A 186 -5.17 24.96 27.15
N GLU A 187 -6.43 24.80 26.77
CA GLU A 187 -7.06 23.49 26.54
C GLU A 187 -6.35 22.73 25.41
N ASP A 188 -6.07 23.38 24.27
CA ASP A 188 -5.36 22.77 23.14
C ASP A 188 -3.93 22.36 23.51
N LYS A 189 -3.25 23.20 24.30
CA LYS A 189 -1.94 22.88 24.87
C LYS A 189 -2.03 21.71 25.82
N ALA A 190 -3.00 21.68 26.72
CA ALA A 190 -3.18 20.58 27.67
C ALA A 190 -3.46 19.26 26.95
N ILE A 191 -4.26 19.26 25.88
CA ILE A 191 -4.47 18.08 25.02
C ILE A 191 -3.15 17.62 24.42
N THR A 192 -2.40 18.54 23.80
CA THR A 192 -1.12 18.21 23.17
C THR A 192 -0.12 17.65 24.19
N ASP A 193 0.00 18.29 25.35
CA ASP A 193 0.91 17.89 26.42
C ASP A 193 0.49 16.52 27.02
N ALA A 194 -0.80 16.25 27.20
CA ALA A 194 -1.33 14.96 27.68
C ALA A 194 -1.11 13.83 26.66
N MET A 195 -1.22 14.12 25.37
CA MET A 195 -1.03 13.15 24.29
C MET A 195 0.43 12.99 23.86
N ALA A 196 1.36 13.77 24.40
CA ALA A 196 2.75 13.84 23.94
C ALA A 196 3.51 12.50 23.97
N SER A 197 3.20 11.63 24.93
CA SER A 197 3.78 10.28 25.04
C SER A 197 2.94 9.20 24.36
N THR A 198 1.72 9.52 23.91
CA THR A 198 0.83 8.54 23.28
C THR A 198 1.27 8.30 21.85
N LYS A 199 1.47 7.02 21.51
CA LYS A 199 1.77 6.58 20.15
C LYS A 199 0.49 6.17 19.45
N PHE A 200 0.44 6.45 18.16
CA PHE A 200 -0.72 6.18 17.31
C PHE A 200 -0.34 5.28 16.15
N ARG A 201 -1.30 4.48 15.70
CA ARG A 201 -1.21 3.70 14.47
C ARG A 201 -2.41 4.00 13.60
N THR A 202 -2.21 3.92 12.29
CA THR A 202 -3.33 3.99 11.33
C THR A 202 -3.99 2.62 11.24
N VAL A 203 -5.31 2.60 11.32
CA VAL A 203 -6.13 1.40 11.17
C VAL A 203 -7.03 1.60 9.96
N MET A 204 -6.85 0.78 8.94
CA MET A 204 -7.72 0.73 7.78
C MET A 204 -8.87 -0.23 8.06
N THR A 205 -10.02 0.32 8.45
CA THR A 205 -11.27 -0.43 8.59
C THR A 205 -11.83 -0.74 7.22
N VAL A 206 -12.36 -1.95 7.06
CA VAL A 206 -12.90 -2.44 5.78
C VAL A 206 -14.37 -2.80 5.99
N LYS A 207 -15.25 -2.24 5.16
CA LYS A 207 -16.70 -2.50 5.17
C LYS A 207 -17.11 -3.16 3.86
N GLY A 208 -17.91 -4.21 3.93
CA GLY A 208 -18.42 -4.95 2.78
C GLY A 208 -19.18 -6.19 3.24
N SER A 209 -19.54 -7.08 2.32
CA SER A 209 -19.98 -8.42 2.70
C SER A 209 -18.83 -9.21 3.35
N ASP A 210 -19.12 -10.11 4.29
CA ASP A 210 -18.09 -10.91 4.98
C ASP A 210 -17.15 -11.61 3.99
N ARG A 211 -17.70 -12.14 2.90
CA ARG A 211 -16.90 -12.78 1.85
C ARG A 211 -15.99 -11.77 1.12
N ALA A 212 -16.48 -10.57 0.78
CA ALA A 212 -15.66 -9.55 0.14
C ALA A 212 -14.50 -9.11 1.05
N VAL A 213 -14.80 -8.85 2.33
CA VAL A 213 -13.80 -8.43 3.32
C VAL A 213 -12.73 -9.51 3.50
N GLN A 214 -13.12 -10.78 3.65
CA GLN A 214 -12.16 -11.88 3.79
C GLN A 214 -11.24 -12.03 2.57
N VAL A 215 -11.78 -11.94 1.36
CA VAL A 215 -10.96 -12.01 0.14
C VAL A 215 -10.03 -10.81 0.06
N PHE A 216 -10.52 -9.60 0.36
CA PHE A 216 -9.72 -8.38 0.33
C PHE A 216 -8.55 -8.42 1.32
N LEU A 217 -8.78 -8.84 2.56
CA LEU A 217 -7.72 -8.98 3.56
C LEU A 217 -6.66 -10.01 3.12
N ARG A 218 -7.08 -11.12 2.48
CA ARG A 218 -6.15 -12.11 1.94
C ARG A 218 -5.36 -11.60 0.75
N MET A 219 -5.95 -10.79 -0.13
CA MET A 219 -5.23 -10.13 -1.22
C MET A 219 -4.11 -9.23 -0.66
N LEU A 220 -4.39 -8.48 0.40
CA LEU A 220 -3.42 -7.59 1.03
C LEU A 220 -2.33 -8.32 1.83
N ALA A 221 -2.59 -9.56 2.25
CA ALA A 221 -1.63 -10.41 2.92
C ALA A 221 -0.78 -11.26 1.96
N LEU A 222 -1.00 -11.17 0.65
CA LEU A 222 -0.22 -11.94 -0.33
C LEU A 222 1.27 -11.55 -0.27
N PRO A 223 2.19 -12.52 -0.34
CA PRO A 223 3.58 -12.22 -0.60
C PRO A 223 3.72 -11.51 -1.96
N VAL A 224 4.57 -10.48 -2.00
CA VAL A 224 4.86 -9.72 -3.22
C VAL A 224 6.35 -9.49 -3.37
N VAL A 225 6.80 -9.41 -4.62
CA VAL A 225 8.10 -8.83 -4.96
C VAL A 225 7.86 -7.37 -5.33
N PRO A 226 8.40 -6.40 -4.56
CA PRO A 226 8.16 -4.97 -4.82
C PRO A 226 8.57 -4.57 -6.23
N GLN A 227 7.85 -3.61 -6.80
CA GLN A 227 8.15 -3.09 -8.14
C GLN A 227 9.60 -2.61 -8.24
N GLY A 228 10.26 -2.96 -9.35
CA GLY A 228 11.63 -2.57 -9.67
C GLY A 228 12.71 -3.37 -8.92
N THR A 229 12.36 -4.39 -8.12
CA THR A 229 13.34 -5.19 -7.37
C THR A 229 14.32 -5.87 -8.32
N LEU A 230 13.81 -6.53 -9.38
CA LEU A 230 14.67 -7.21 -10.34
C LEU A 230 15.51 -6.21 -11.14
N ASN A 231 14.88 -5.14 -11.63
CA ASN A 231 15.56 -4.09 -12.40
C ASN A 231 16.71 -3.46 -11.61
N SER A 232 16.51 -3.21 -10.31
CA SER A 232 17.54 -2.69 -9.42
C SER A 232 18.74 -3.64 -9.27
N LEU A 233 18.49 -4.96 -9.14
CA LEU A 233 19.57 -5.94 -9.01
C LEU A 233 20.45 -6.03 -10.26
N ILE A 234 19.89 -5.76 -11.44
CA ILE A 234 20.61 -5.79 -12.72
C ILE A 234 21.00 -4.40 -13.23
N GLY A 235 20.92 -3.36 -12.38
CA GLY A 235 21.38 -2.02 -12.73
C GLY A 235 20.62 -1.40 -13.91
N ILE A 236 19.31 -1.60 -13.99
CA ILE A 236 18.43 -0.86 -14.92
C ILE A 236 17.84 0.33 -14.18
N GLU A 237 18.18 1.53 -14.63
CA GLU A 237 17.63 2.78 -14.11
C GLU A 237 16.31 3.11 -14.83
N ASP A 238 15.26 3.43 -14.07
CA ASP A 238 14.03 4.09 -14.56
C ASP A 238 13.20 3.31 -15.61
N SER A 239 13.00 2.01 -15.40
CA SER A 239 12.10 1.22 -16.24
C SER A 239 10.74 1.01 -15.58
N GLN A 240 9.70 1.57 -16.18
CA GLN A 240 8.28 1.21 -15.94
C GLN A 240 7.96 -0.22 -16.40
N PHE A 241 8.85 -0.85 -17.16
CA PHE A 241 8.68 -2.18 -17.72
C PHE A 241 9.41 -3.24 -16.89
N ARG A 242 8.70 -4.31 -16.57
CA ARG A 242 9.17 -5.47 -15.78
C ARG A 242 10.15 -6.32 -16.60
N ALA A 243 11.33 -6.60 -16.03
CA ALA A 243 12.21 -7.65 -16.53
C ALA A 243 11.66 -9.04 -16.16
N GLY A 244 11.94 -10.03 -17.00
CA GLY A 244 11.65 -11.44 -16.74
C GLY A 244 12.92 -12.19 -16.32
N ILE A 245 12.75 -13.22 -15.50
CA ILE A 245 13.85 -14.04 -14.99
C ILE A 245 13.43 -15.52 -14.99
N MET A 246 14.38 -16.41 -15.25
CA MET A 246 14.20 -17.86 -15.11
C MET A 246 15.51 -18.55 -14.74
N ASN A 247 15.44 -19.72 -14.12
CA ASN A 247 16.58 -20.59 -13.87
C ASN A 247 16.49 -21.86 -14.72
N VAL A 248 17.60 -22.23 -15.35
CA VAL A 248 17.76 -23.49 -16.08
C VAL A 248 19.16 -24.04 -15.80
N ASP A 249 19.24 -25.21 -15.17
CA ASP A 249 20.50 -25.92 -14.87
C ASP A 249 21.58 -25.03 -14.23
N ASP A 250 21.23 -24.38 -13.11
CA ASP A 250 22.09 -23.46 -12.37
C ASP A 250 22.57 -22.23 -13.17
N THR A 251 21.90 -21.94 -14.30
CA THR A 251 22.09 -20.73 -15.08
C THR A 251 20.84 -19.87 -14.99
N ILE A 252 21.03 -18.64 -14.51
CA ILE A 252 19.97 -17.64 -14.46
C ILE A 252 19.93 -16.89 -15.78
N TYR A 253 18.78 -16.90 -16.43
CA TYR A 253 18.50 -16.17 -17.65
C TYR A 253 17.58 -14.98 -17.35
N ILE A 254 17.85 -13.86 -18.00
CA ILE A 254 17.13 -12.60 -17.79
C ILE A 254 16.73 -12.04 -19.14
N ILE A 255 15.47 -11.63 -19.25
CA ILE A 255 14.93 -10.90 -20.40
C ILE A 255 14.56 -9.50 -19.93
N SER A 256 15.06 -8.49 -20.62
CA SER A 256 14.91 -7.11 -20.20
C SER A 256 14.44 -6.22 -21.36
N PRO A 257 13.53 -5.26 -21.09
CA PRO A 257 13.15 -4.22 -22.04
C PRO A 257 14.22 -3.14 -22.22
N GLN A 258 15.22 -3.08 -21.33
CA GLN A 258 16.29 -2.09 -21.32
C GLN A 258 17.67 -2.72 -21.12
N PRO A 259 18.76 -2.09 -21.59
CA PRO A 259 20.09 -2.61 -21.35
C PRO A 259 20.46 -2.54 -19.86
N SER A 260 21.02 -3.63 -19.34
CA SER A 260 21.63 -3.69 -18.02
C SER A 260 22.96 -2.92 -17.97
N ALA A 261 23.19 -2.16 -16.91
CA ALA A 261 24.51 -1.58 -16.61
C ALA A 261 25.45 -2.57 -15.91
N ASP A 262 24.94 -3.71 -15.41
CA ASP A 262 25.74 -4.71 -14.73
C ASP A 262 26.62 -5.49 -15.70
N LEU A 263 27.94 -5.33 -15.55
CA LEU A 263 28.97 -5.94 -16.38
C LEU A 263 29.22 -7.42 -16.06
N SER A 264 28.67 -7.94 -14.95
CA SER A 264 28.78 -9.35 -14.59
C SER A 264 27.80 -10.23 -15.37
N LEU A 265 26.80 -9.63 -16.01
CA LEU A 265 25.88 -10.32 -16.90
C LEU A 265 26.53 -10.60 -18.26
N THR A 266 26.40 -11.83 -18.74
CA THR A 266 26.78 -12.20 -20.11
C THR A 266 25.61 -11.94 -21.05
N ALA A 267 25.78 -11.03 -22.01
CA ALA A 267 24.77 -10.83 -23.06
C ALA A 267 24.67 -12.09 -23.93
N ILE A 268 23.45 -12.48 -24.26
CA ILE A 268 23.15 -13.62 -25.13
C ILE A 268 22.22 -13.17 -26.26
N ASP A 269 22.15 -13.97 -27.32
CA ASP A 269 21.19 -13.75 -28.39
C ASP A 269 19.80 -14.33 -28.06
N GLU A 270 18.82 -14.00 -28.89
CA GLU A 270 17.45 -14.50 -28.73
C GLU A 270 17.36 -16.02 -28.94
N ALA A 271 18.21 -16.60 -29.79
CA ALA A 271 18.18 -18.04 -30.07
C ALA A 271 18.58 -18.84 -28.82
N GLU A 272 19.61 -18.40 -28.09
CA GLU A 272 20.02 -19.00 -26.82
C GLU A 272 18.92 -18.86 -25.76
N TRP A 273 18.30 -17.68 -25.65
CA TRP A 273 17.17 -17.47 -24.73
C TRP A 273 16.00 -18.42 -25.02
N GLN A 274 15.60 -18.55 -26.29
CA GLN A 274 14.49 -19.44 -26.68
C GLN A 274 14.82 -20.91 -26.37
N ALA A 275 16.04 -21.36 -26.69
CA ALA A 275 16.49 -22.73 -26.38
C ALA A 275 16.43 -23.02 -24.87
N ALA A 276 16.85 -22.06 -24.03
CA ALA A 276 16.76 -22.18 -22.58
C ALA A 276 15.29 -22.25 -22.11
N ASN A 277 14.40 -21.40 -22.66
CA ASN A 277 12.98 -21.40 -22.30
C ASN A 277 12.27 -22.70 -22.73
N GLU A 278 12.63 -23.27 -23.89
CA GLU A 278 12.14 -24.57 -24.34
C GLU A 278 12.62 -25.70 -23.42
N SER A 279 13.91 -25.70 -23.04
CA SER A 279 14.46 -26.66 -22.08
C SER A 279 13.73 -26.59 -20.72
N ARG A 280 13.47 -25.39 -20.22
CA ARG A 280 12.67 -25.18 -19.00
C ARG A 280 11.26 -25.74 -19.13
N LYS A 281 10.57 -25.44 -20.24
CA LYS A 281 9.21 -25.95 -20.50
C LYS A 281 9.20 -27.47 -20.53
N ALA A 282 10.13 -28.10 -21.25
CA ALA A 282 10.23 -29.55 -21.34
C ALA A 282 10.41 -30.23 -19.97
N LYS A 283 11.13 -29.59 -19.03
CA LYS A 283 11.31 -30.09 -17.66
C LYS A 283 10.09 -29.87 -16.76
N ASN A 284 9.28 -28.86 -17.04
CA ASN A 284 8.08 -28.52 -16.27
C ASN A 284 6.79 -29.21 -16.78
N VAL A 285 6.86 -29.99 -17.87
CA VAL A 285 5.75 -30.86 -18.27
C VAL A 285 5.65 -32.01 -17.26
N LYS A 286 4.61 -31.99 -16.40
CA LYS A 286 4.22 -33.19 -15.65
C LYS A 286 4.02 -34.33 -16.65
N PRO A 287 4.51 -35.55 -16.38
CA PRO A 287 4.19 -36.70 -17.20
C PRO A 287 2.68 -36.77 -17.34
N THR A 288 2.17 -36.78 -18.58
CA THR A 288 0.82 -37.27 -18.82
C THR A 288 0.80 -38.68 -18.27
N ALA A 289 -0.08 -38.91 -17.30
CA ALA A 289 -0.39 -40.26 -16.83
C ALA A 289 -1.04 -40.99 -18.00
N ASP A 290 -0.22 -41.60 -18.85
CA ASP A 290 -0.65 -42.56 -19.83
C ASP A 290 -0.70 -43.93 -19.15
N CYS A 291 -1.93 -44.43 -19.03
CA CYS A 291 -2.43 -45.78 -18.72
C CYS A 291 -3.30 -45.84 -17.45
#